data_AF-A0A6B2TI00-F1
#
_entry.id   AF-A0A6B2TI00-F1
#
_cell.length_a   1.000
_cell.length_b   1.000
_cell.length_c   1.000
_cell.angle_alpha   90.00
_cell.angle_beta   90.00
_cell.angle_gamma   90.00
#
_symmetry.space_group_name_H-M   'P 1'
#
loop_
_entity.id
_entity.type
_entity.pdbx_description
1 polymer ?
#
loop_
_entity_poly.entity_id
_entity_poly.type
_entity_poly.pdbx_seq_one_letter_code
_entity_poly.pdbx_strand_id
1 'polypeptide(L)'
;MTRAKVSMQELIRRRRRAAFVGRRDELRLFRANFEVPPEDDRHRFLFHVHGPAGVGKTSLVRELGQLATERGALVAYVDDAVPDLPEALGEITAQFAQQGRTMKALDRALAAHRHRIHEAVAAAARAPEPDVPSAG
;
A
#
# COMPACT_ATOMS: atom_id res chain seq x y z
N MET A 1 -24.95 24.42 -3.43
CA MET A 1 -23.93 23.38 -3.16
C MET A 1 -22.98 23.31 -4.35
N THR A 2 -21.78 23.88 -4.22
CA THR A 2 -20.81 24.02 -5.31
C THR A 2 -20.18 22.66 -5.61
N ARG A 3 -20.54 22.04 -6.74
CA ARG A 3 -19.93 20.77 -7.19
C ARG A 3 -18.44 21.02 -7.43
N ALA A 4 -17.58 20.48 -6.55
CA ALA A 4 -16.14 20.57 -6.72
C ALA A 4 -15.75 20.06 -8.13
N LYS A 5 -15.09 20.91 -8.93
CA LYS A 5 -14.62 20.56 -10.27
C LYS A 5 -13.69 19.35 -10.14
N VAL A 6 -14.01 18.27 -10.84
CA VAL A 6 -13.18 17.06 -10.89
C VAL A 6 -11.78 17.47 -11.35
N SER A 7 -10.74 17.14 -10.56
CA SER A 7 -9.36 17.53 -10.88
C SER A 7 -8.88 16.87 -12.18
N MET A 8 -7.94 17.50 -12.88
CA MET A 8 -7.34 16.93 -14.09
C MET A 8 -6.74 15.53 -13.83
N GLN A 9 -6.12 15.35 -12.66
CA GLN A 9 -5.59 14.06 -12.23
C GLN A 9 -6.70 13.00 -12.10
N GLU A 10 -7.83 13.36 -11.51
CA GLU A 10 -8.98 12.47 -11.38
C GLU A 10 -9.61 12.14 -12.75
N LEU A 11 -9.63 13.09 -13.69
CA LEU A 11 -10.06 12.85 -15.07
C LEU A 11 -9.12 11.90 -15.81
N ILE A 12 -7.79 12.06 -15.65
CA ILE A 12 -6.79 11.15 -16.23
C ILE A 12 -6.94 9.74 -15.65
N ARG A 13 -7.11 9.62 -14.32
CA ARG A 13 -7.37 8.34 -13.66
C ARG A 13 -8.61 7.69 -14.25
N ARG A 14 -9.74 8.40 -14.32
CA ARG A 14 -11.00 7.93 -14.92
C ARG A 14 -10.83 7.44 -16.36
N ARG A 15 -10.10 8.16 -17.21
CA ARG A 15 -9.85 7.75 -18.60
C ARG A 15 -9.02 6.49 -18.70
N ARG A 16 -8.00 6.32 -17.84
CA ARG A 16 -7.24 5.06 -17.75
C ARG A 16 -8.14 3.87 -17.37
N ARG A 17 -9.13 4.09 -16.48
CA ARG A 17 -10.13 3.06 -16.13
C ARG A 17 -11.05 2.70 -17.29
N ALA A 18 -11.52 3.70 -18.04
CA ALA A 18 -12.34 3.46 -19.22
C ALA A 18 -11.60 2.67 -20.31
N ALA A 19 -10.26 2.74 -20.33
CA ALA A 19 -9.40 1.94 -21.19
C ALA A 19 -9.04 0.56 -20.60
N PHE A 20 -9.48 0.24 -19.36
CA PHE A 20 -9.32 -1.09 -18.76
C PHE A 20 -10.37 -2.03 -19.36
N VAL A 21 -9.99 -2.72 -20.44
CA VAL A 21 -10.86 -3.64 -21.17
C VAL A 21 -10.60 -5.08 -20.69
N GLY A 22 -11.67 -5.82 -20.41
CA GLY A 22 -11.61 -7.16 -19.85
C GLY A 22 -11.66 -7.18 -18.32
N ARG A 23 -11.52 -8.37 -17.72
CA ARG A 23 -11.47 -8.58 -16.26
C ARG A 23 -12.74 -8.26 -15.46
N ARG A 24 -13.88 -8.18 -16.15
CA ARG A 24 -15.20 -7.91 -15.53
C ARG A 24 -15.59 -9.02 -14.55
N ASP A 25 -15.14 -10.23 -14.79
CA ASP A 25 -15.49 -11.40 -13.99
C ASP A 25 -14.73 -11.38 -12.67
N GLU A 26 -13.44 -11.05 -12.70
CA GLU A 26 -12.60 -10.85 -11.53
C GLU A 26 -13.10 -9.69 -10.67
N LEU A 27 -13.46 -8.56 -11.29
CA LEU A 27 -14.07 -7.43 -10.58
C LEU A 27 -15.43 -7.80 -9.97
N ARG A 28 -16.27 -8.58 -10.68
CA ARG A 28 -17.54 -9.06 -10.13
C ARG A 28 -17.33 -10.01 -8.95
N LEU A 29 -16.38 -10.93 -9.05
CA LEU A 29 -16.05 -11.88 -7.97
C LEU A 29 -15.63 -11.14 -6.70
N PHE A 30 -14.68 -10.21 -6.82
CA PHE A 30 -14.23 -9.41 -5.68
C PHE A 30 -15.35 -8.54 -5.11
N ARG A 31 -16.18 -7.95 -5.98
CA ARG A 31 -17.35 -7.17 -5.56
C ARG A 31 -18.36 -7.99 -4.76
N ALA A 32 -18.67 -9.20 -5.21
CA ALA A 32 -19.61 -10.09 -4.56
C ALA A 32 -19.12 -10.52 -3.16
N ASN A 33 -17.80 -10.55 -2.94
CA ASN A 33 -17.24 -10.91 -1.64
C ASN A 33 -17.65 -9.95 -0.51
N PHE A 34 -17.94 -8.68 -0.81
CA PHE A 34 -18.46 -7.72 0.17
C PHE A 34 -19.92 -7.98 0.58
N GLU A 35 -20.63 -8.80 -0.17
CA GLU A 35 -22.02 -9.20 0.13
C GLU A 35 -22.06 -10.48 1.00
N VAL A 36 -20.91 -11.10 1.22
CA VAL A 36 -20.74 -12.29 2.06
C VAL A 36 -20.14 -11.88 3.41
N PRO A 37 -20.79 -12.15 4.55
CA PRO A 37 -20.24 -11.85 5.87
C PRO A 37 -18.90 -12.56 6.14
N PRO A 38 -17.95 -11.98 6.89
CA PRO A 38 -16.66 -12.61 7.19
C PRO A 38 -16.76 -13.97 7.91
N GLU A 39 -17.84 -14.22 8.64
CA GLU A 39 -18.09 -15.47 9.36
C GLU A 39 -18.57 -16.61 8.46
N ASP A 40 -18.96 -16.32 7.22
CA ASP A 40 -19.39 -17.31 6.24
C ASP A 40 -18.16 -17.90 5.53
N ASP A 41 -18.04 -19.22 5.46
CA ASP A 41 -16.93 -19.94 4.82
C ASP A 41 -16.75 -19.58 3.32
N ARG A 42 -17.77 -19.00 2.69
CA ARG A 42 -17.69 -18.52 1.32
C ARG A 42 -16.87 -17.24 1.20
N HIS A 43 -16.73 -16.47 2.29
CA HIS A 43 -15.96 -15.23 2.32
C HIS A 43 -14.48 -15.50 2.03
N ARG A 44 -13.90 -14.70 1.14
CA ARG A 44 -12.50 -14.81 0.72
C ARG A 44 -11.71 -13.65 1.32
N PHE A 45 -10.76 -13.96 2.18
CA PHE A 45 -9.85 -12.97 2.77
C PHE A 45 -8.66 -12.62 1.88
N LEU A 46 -8.23 -13.56 1.03
CA LEU A 46 -7.05 -13.41 0.17
C LEU A 46 -7.42 -13.60 -1.30
N PHE A 47 -7.10 -12.60 -2.10
CA PHE A 47 -7.16 -12.65 -3.56
C PHE A 47 -5.73 -12.59 -4.10
N HIS A 48 -5.28 -13.67 -4.75
CA HIS A 48 -3.97 -13.72 -5.39
C HIS A 48 -4.11 -13.49 -6.89
N VAL A 49 -3.55 -12.38 -7.39
CA VAL A 49 -3.58 -12.03 -8.81
C VAL A 49 -2.27 -12.45 -9.47
N HIS A 50 -2.34 -13.43 -10.37
CA HIS A 50 -1.19 -13.95 -11.11
C HIS A 50 -1.43 -13.94 -12.63
N GLY A 51 -0.37 -14.09 -13.42
CA GLY A 51 -0.43 -14.12 -14.88
C GLY A 51 0.80 -13.52 -15.55
N PRO A 52 0.89 -13.58 -16.90
CA PRO A 52 2.07 -13.14 -17.65
C PRO A 52 2.43 -11.66 -17.42
N ALA A 53 3.66 -11.28 -17.75
CA ALA A 53 4.07 -9.88 -17.73
C ALA A 53 3.22 -9.05 -18.73
N GLY A 54 2.96 -7.78 -18.41
CA GLY A 54 2.24 -6.87 -19.31
C GLY A 54 0.72 -7.04 -19.39
N VAL A 55 0.12 -8.08 -18.79
CA VAL A 55 -1.34 -8.34 -18.90
C VAL A 55 -2.25 -7.45 -18.04
N GLY A 56 -1.69 -6.42 -17.38
CA GLY A 56 -2.46 -5.46 -16.60
C GLY A 56 -2.79 -5.86 -15.15
N LYS A 57 -2.00 -6.74 -14.53
CA LYS A 57 -2.21 -7.17 -13.12
C LYS A 57 -2.22 -5.99 -12.14
N THR A 58 -1.24 -5.10 -12.25
CA THR A 58 -1.17 -3.89 -11.40
C THR A 58 -2.37 -2.99 -11.61
N SER A 59 -2.87 -2.86 -12.85
CA SER A 59 -4.10 -2.14 -13.13
C SER A 59 -5.31 -2.79 -12.46
N LEU A 60 -5.42 -4.12 -12.53
CA LEU A 60 -6.49 -4.85 -11.84
C LEU A 60 -6.45 -4.61 -10.33
N VAL A 61 -5.29 -4.73 -9.68
CA VAL A 61 -5.15 -4.50 -8.23
C VAL A 61 -5.57 -3.07 -7.84
N ARG A 62 -5.23 -2.07 -8.67
CA ARG A 62 -5.67 -0.68 -8.45
C ARG A 62 -7.18 -0.52 -8.60
N GLU A 63 -7.81 -1.18 -9.57
CA GLU A 63 -9.28 -1.20 -9.70
C GLU A 63 -9.96 -1.90 -8.52
N LEU A 64 -9.40 -3.01 -8.03
CA LEU A 64 -9.90 -3.70 -6.83
C LEU A 64 -9.83 -2.78 -5.60
N GLY A 65 -8.73 -2.05 -5.42
CA GLY A 65 -8.58 -1.07 -4.34
C GLY A 65 -9.63 0.04 -4.42
N GLN A 66 -9.86 0.60 -5.62
CA GLN A 66 -10.92 1.60 -5.84
C GLN A 66 -12.32 1.04 -5.52
N LEU A 67 -12.61 -0.19 -5.96
CA LEU A 67 -13.87 -0.87 -5.68
C LEU A 67 -14.07 -1.06 -4.17
N ALA A 68 -13.03 -1.49 -3.47
CA ALA A 68 -13.08 -1.67 -2.02
C ALA A 68 -13.38 -0.34 -1.30
N THR A 69 -12.74 0.76 -1.72
CA THR A 69 -13.03 2.10 -1.20
C THR A 69 -14.49 2.51 -1.45
N GLU A 70 -15.03 2.24 -2.64
CA GLU A 70 -16.45 2.49 -2.96
C GLU A 70 -17.41 1.66 -2.11
N ARG A 71 -16.96 0.52 -1.59
CA ARG A 71 -17.68 -0.33 -0.64
C ARG A 71 -17.46 0.06 0.83
N GLY A 72 -16.75 1.16 1.08
CA GLY A 72 -16.50 1.67 2.42
C GLY A 72 -15.38 0.94 3.17
N ALA A 73 -14.58 0.13 2.48
CA ALA A 73 -13.41 -0.49 3.08
C ALA A 73 -12.32 0.56 3.34
N LEU A 74 -11.53 0.32 4.39
CA LEU A 74 -10.27 1.02 4.61
C LEU A 74 -9.19 0.39 3.73
N VAL A 75 -8.61 1.15 2.81
CA VAL A 75 -7.74 0.60 1.74
C VAL A 75 -6.35 1.24 1.80
N ALA A 76 -5.30 0.42 1.72
CA ALA A 76 -3.94 0.88 1.46
C ALA A 76 -3.35 0.09 0.29
N TYR A 77 -2.53 0.76 -0.51
CA TYR A 77 -1.80 0.14 -1.62
C TYR A 77 -0.31 0.40 -1.43
N VAL A 78 0.48 -0.67 -1.46
CA VAL A 78 1.94 -0.65 -1.38
C VAL A 78 2.46 -1.42 -2.60
N ASP A 79 3.50 -0.91 -3.24
CA ASP A 79 4.21 -1.60 -4.31
C ASP A 79 5.69 -1.79 -3.99
N ASP A 80 6.42 -2.29 -4.97
CA ASP A 80 7.85 -2.64 -4.87
C ASP A 80 8.77 -1.42 -4.80
N ALA A 81 8.24 -0.19 -4.86
CA ALA A 81 9.04 1.02 -4.64
C ALA A 81 9.47 1.17 -3.18
N VAL A 82 8.79 0.51 -2.24
CA VAL A 82 9.10 0.60 -0.82
C VAL A 82 10.29 -0.29 -0.46
N PRO A 83 11.31 0.25 0.23
CA PRO A 83 12.59 -0.45 0.41
C PRO A 83 12.51 -1.60 1.43
N ASP A 84 11.63 -1.51 2.42
CA ASP A 84 11.55 -2.48 3.51
C ASP A 84 10.17 -2.52 4.19
N LEU A 85 10.02 -3.46 5.12
CA LEU A 85 8.78 -3.69 5.86
C LEU A 85 8.38 -2.48 6.74
N PRO A 86 9.28 -1.88 7.56
CA PRO A 86 8.93 -0.67 8.33
C PRO A 86 8.38 0.47 7.47
N GLU A 87 8.97 0.76 6.32
CA GLU A 87 8.46 1.81 5.44
C GLU A 87 7.13 1.41 4.79
N ALA A 88 6.91 0.14 4.48
CA ALA A 88 5.62 -0.35 3.96
C ALA A 88 4.50 -0.15 4.99
N LEU A 89 4.78 -0.46 6.26
CA LEU A 89 3.86 -0.21 7.36
C LEU A 89 3.61 1.29 7.55
N GLY A 90 4.64 2.12 7.40
CA GLY A 90 4.52 3.58 7.44
C GLY A 90 3.62 4.15 6.34
N GLU A 91 3.73 3.65 5.11
CA GLU A 91 2.84 4.04 4.02
C GLU A 91 1.38 3.63 4.29
N ILE A 92 1.17 2.42 4.83
CA ILE A 92 -0.17 1.94 5.20
C ILE A 92 -0.80 2.85 6.25
N THR A 93 -0.09 3.19 7.33
CA THR A 93 -0.65 4.08 8.37
C THR A 93 -0.93 5.48 7.84
N ALA A 94 -0.05 6.02 7.00
CA ALA A 94 -0.25 7.31 6.37
C ALA A 94 -1.49 7.32 5.46
N GLN A 95 -1.69 6.28 4.65
CA GLN A 95 -2.88 6.14 3.78
C GLN A 95 -4.16 5.98 4.60
N PHE A 96 -4.14 5.24 5.71
CA PHE A 96 -5.30 5.11 6.60
C PHE A 96 -5.63 6.43 7.31
N ALA A 97 -4.62 7.19 7.73
CA ALA A 97 -4.81 8.49 8.35
C ALA A 97 -5.50 9.48 7.39
N GLN A 98 -5.16 9.45 6.10
CA GLN A 98 -5.84 10.23 5.05
C GLN A 98 -7.31 9.83 4.86
N GLN A 99 -7.68 8.60 5.25
CA GLN A 99 -9.06 8.10 5.28
C GLN A 99 -9.74 8.30 6.64
N GLY A 100 -9.11 9.02 7.56
CA GLY A 100 -9.66 9.33 8.89
C GLY A 100 -9.46 8.24 9.95
N ARG A 101 -8.60 7.23 9.68
CA ARG A 101 -8.27 6.16 10.63
C ARG A 101 -6.80 6.22 11.02
N THR A 102 -6.52 6.60 12.27
CA THR A 102 -5.15 6.68 12.78
C THR A 102 -4.75 5.41 13.53
N MET A 103 -3.48 5.01 13.43
CA MET A 103 -2.93 3.81 14.07
C MET A 103 -1.84 4.16 15.08
N LYS A 104 -2.20 4.94 16.11
CA LYS A 104 -1.26 5.56 17.07
C LYS A 104 -0.23 4.60 17.68
N ALA A 105 -0.64 3.36 17.97
CA ALA A 105 0.26 2.35 18.53
C ALA A 105 1.36 1.94 17.53
N LEU A 106 0.97 1.72 16.27
CA LEU A 106 1.90 1.39 15.19
C LEU A 106 2.79 2.59 14.83
N ASP A 107 2.22 3.79 14.76
CA ASP A 107 2.99 5.02 14.52
C ASP A 107 4.10 5.22 15.56
N ARG A 108 3.79 4.96 16.84
CA ARG A 108 4.78 5.01 17.93
C ARG A 108 5.86 3.94 17.76
N ALA A 109 5.48 2.72 17.41
CA ALA A 109 6.44 1.63 17.20
C ALA A 109 7.40 1.92 16.04
N LEU A 110 6.89 2.47 14.93
CA LEU A 110 7.69 2.89 13.78
C LEU A 110 8.64 4.05 14.13
N ALA A 111 8.17 5.04 14.89
CA ALA A 111 9.01 6.13 15.37
C ALA A 111 10.18 5.63 16.24
N ALA A 112 9.90 4.72 17.18
CA ALA A 112 10.92 4.10 18.02
C ALA A 112 11.91 3.23 17.20
N HIS A 113 11.43 2.57 16.15
CA HIS A 113 12.30 1.82 15.24
C HIS A 113 13.25 2.75 14.49
N ARG A 114 12.74 3.82 13.86
CA ARG A 114 13.56 4.82 13.13
C ARG A 114 14.59 5.47 14.04
N HIS A 115 14.22 5.78 15.29
CA HIS A 115 15.15 6.32 16.28
C HIS A 115 16.34 5.38 16.51
N ARG A 116 16.08 4.10 16.76
CA ARG A 116 17.13 3.10 17.00
C ARG A 116 18.06 2.91 15.80
N ILE A 117 17.52 2.90 14.58
CA ILE A 117 18.33 2.83 13.36
C ILE A 117 19.21 4.08 13.25
N HIS A 118 18.65 5.27 13.47
CA HIS A 118 19.41 6.51 13.42
C HIS A 118 20.53 6.55 14.45
N GLU A 119 20.25 6.14 15.69
CA GLU A 119 21.26 6.03 16.76
C GLU A 119 22.37 5.03 16.40
N ALA A 120 22.02 3.87 15.85
CA ALA A 120 22.99 2.85 15.45
C ALA A 120 23.89 3.33 14.30
N VAL A 121 23.30 3.98 13.29
CA VAL A 121 24.06 4.56 12.16
C VAL A 121 24.97 5.68 12.64
N ALA A 122 24.48 6.57 13.51
CA ALA A 122 25.28 7.64 14.08
C ALA A 122 26.42 7.12 14.97
N ALA A 123 26.20 6.03 15.71
CA ALA A 123 27.24 5.37 16.48
C ALA A 123 28.31 4.73 15.59
N ALA A 124 27.89 4.02 14.53
CA ALA A 124 28.81 3.42 13.56
C ALA A 124 29.68 4.46 12.85
N ALA A 125 29.11 5.61 12.48
CA ALA A 125 29.85 6.71 11.85
C ALA A 125 30.86 7.40 12.78
N ARG A 126 30.75 7.22 14.11
CA ARG A 126 31.69 7.76 15.10
C ARG A 126 32.76 6.76 15.53
N ALA A 127 32.66 5.49 15.10
CA ALA A 127 33.68 4.49 15.43
C ALA A 127 34.97 4.80 14.64
N PRO A 128 36.14 4.84 15.30
CA PRO A 128 37.41 5.00 14.59
C PRO A 128 37.68 3.82 13.64
N GLU A 129 38.36 4.07 12.52
CA GLU A 129 38.77 3.00 11.61
C GLU A 129 39.61 1.96 12.37
N PRO A 130 39.43 0.66 12.10
CA PRO A 130 40.25 -0.37 12.73
C PRO A 130 41.72 -0.10 12.39
N ASP A 131 42.55 -0.05 13.42
CA ASP A 131 43.99 0.18 13.34
C ASP A 131 44.61 -0.93 12.47
N VAL A 132 44.80 -0.65 11.17
CA VAL A 132 45.45 -1.59 10.26
C VAL A 132 46.93 -1.53 10.60
N PRO A 133 47.56 -2.60 11.11
CA PRO A 133 48.95 -2.53 11.51
C PRO A 133 49.80 -2.25 10.26
N SER A 134 50.48 -1.10 10.26
CA SER A 134 51.45 -0.76 9.22
C SER A 134 52.61 -1.76 9.32
N ALA A 135 52.71 -2.66 8.34
CA ALA A 135 53.84 -3.57 8.20
C ALA A 135 55.10 -2.74 7.86
N GLY A 136 56.07 -2.76 8.76
CA GLY A 136 57.39 -2.16 8.59
C GLY A 136 58.34 -3.00 7.73
#